data_AF-A0A9D7T2Y8-F1
#
_entry.id   AF-A0A9D7T2Y8-F1
#
_cell.length_a   1.000
_cell.length_b   1.000
_cell.length_c   1.000
_cell.angle_alpha   90.00
_cell.angle_beta   90.00
_cell.angle_gamma   90.00
#
_symmetry.space_group_name_H-M   'P 1'
#
loop_
_entity.id
_entity.type
_entity.pdbx_description
1 polymer ?
#
loop_
_entity_poly.entity_id
_entity_poly.type
_entity_poly.pdbx_seq_one_letter_code
_entity_poly.pdbx_strand_id
1 'polypeptide(L)'
;MPEGSVVGTGKPSAHIPARIYNGFAYTVDPISGTTFSFASDRPLRWKSAPDAWVEGLWYWNWADFHLPVSTLDTVNRTITVPNLSKWNNNESPFVPGRPWFAYNLLEEITQPGEWYLDRASGILYLWPPDSFSSNSEVVVSLLAQALLNADSVSYMTFQDLTLEVSRQALLNITNGNHVTVSTLLLRNSGCIGGTVSGSNNLVTRCTLTGTGNSGLWFSGGDRSSLTPGNNQMNNCQFHHYGRTVCSNVFGVLLGGVGNIVRNNLFHHAPNGGLYFGGNDQLIELNEIHQVCQGSADAGAIYGDMDWGARGNLIRNNFIHNIRSNLETRDVNGIYLDEMIAGVRCEGNILYAIDGRGFLAHGGRDIGMRNNIIAKCGGGSASLRCSTGPPEIPGSIDCNL
;
A
#
# COMPACT_ATOMS: atom_id res chain seq x y z
N MET A 1 -0.89 15.92 -31.53
CA MET A 1 -1.22 16.92 -30.49
C MET A 1 -0.16 16.73 -29.41
N PRO A 2 0.59 17.76 -29.00
CA PRO A 2 1.77 17.53 -28.17
C PRO A 2 1.35 17.04 -26.80
N GLU A 3 2.10 16.05 -26.31
CA GLU A 3 1.99 15.43 -24.99
C GLU A 3 1.88 16.51 -23.91
N GLY A 4 0.72 16.55 -23.25
CA GLY A 4 0.53 17.39 -22.08
C GLY A 4 1.47 16.93 -20.98
N SER A 5 2.58 17.64 -20.81
CA SER A 5 3.46 17.53 -19.66
C SER A 5 2.60 17.67 -18.41
N VAL A 6 2.62 16.64 -17.56
CA VAL A 6 1.95 16.63 -16.26
C VAL A 6 2.48 17.81 -15.44
N VAL A 7 1.69 18.87 -15.36
CA VAL A 7 1.94 20.01 -14.47
C VAL A 7 1.83 19.48 -13.05
N GLY A 8 2.86 19.72 -12.24
CA GLY A 8 3.08 19.05 -10.97
C GLY A 8 1.83 18.90 -10.11
N THR A 9 1.55 17.67 -9.68
CA THR A 9 0.56 17.41 -8.64
C THR A 9 1.02 18.13 -7.37
N GLY A 10 0.27 19.13 -6.91
CA GLY A 10 0.53 19.80 -5.64
C GLY A 10 0.70 18.77 -4.54
N LYS A 11 1.86 18.79 -3.86
CA LYS A 11 2.13 17.84 -2.80
C LYS A 11 1.35 18.32 -1.58
N PRO A 12 0.40 17.56 -1.02
CA PRO A 12 -0.08 17.88 0.33
C PRO A 12 1.13 18.06 1.24
N SER A 13 0.98 18.81 2.34
CA SER A 13 2.01 18.93 3.39
C SER A 13 2.49 17.57 3.96
N ALA A 14 1.91 16.45 3.50
CA ALA A 14 2.41 15.09 3.60
C ALA A 14 3.22 14.67 2.35
N HIS A 15 4.55 14.63 2.46
CA HIS A 15 5.44 14.07 1.42
C HIS A 15 5.37 12.54 1.38
N ILE A 16 5.60 11.95 0.20
CA ILE A 16 5.76 10.51 -0.03
C ILE A 16 7.20 10.30 -0.58
N PRO A 17 7.67 9.06 -0.77
CA PRO A 17 8.46 8.20 0.11
C PRO A 17 9.82 8.77 0.59
N ALA A 18 10.17 10.02 0.25
CA ALA A 18 11.30 10.74 0.87
C ALA A 18 11.04 11.11 2.35
N ARG A 19 9.81 10.84 2.83
CA ARG A 19 9.27 11.11 4.17
C ARG A 19 10.09 10.55 5.35
N ILE A 20 10.77 9.42 5.15
CA ILE A 20 11.52 8.75 6.23
C ILE A 20 12.89 9.40 6.48
N TYR A 21 13.41 10.19 5.53
CA TYR A 21 14.73 10.81 5.64
C TYR A 21 14.72 12.31 5.92
N ASN A 22 13.56 13.01 5.89
CA ASN A 22 13.53 14.49 5.92
C ASN A 22 12.39 15.15 6.73
N GLY A 23 11.60 14.44 7.55
CA GLY A 23 10.44 15.11 8.17
C GLY A 23 9.72 14.47 9.34
N PHE A 24 10.13 13.30 9.84
CA PHE A 24 9.51 12.77 11.05
C PHE A 24 10.05 13.49 12.28
N ALA A 25 9.13 13.98 13.11
CA ALA A 25 9.40 14.16 14.52
C ALA A 25 9.36 12.78 15.19
N TYR A 26 9.95 12.69 16.38
CA TYR A 26 9.99 11.45 17.14
C TYR A 26 9.23 11.63 18.44
N THR A 27 8.50 10.60 18.83
CA THR A 27 7.90 10.51 20.16
C THR A 27 9.03 10.46 21.20
N VAL A 28 9.01 11.36 22.19
CA VAL A 28 9.98 11.33 23.28
C VAL A 28 9.53 10.33 24.32
N ASP A 29 8.42 10.63 25.03
CA ASP A 29 7.86 9.77 26.05
C ASP A 29 6.34 9.59 25.87
N PRO A 30 5.81 8.37 26.13
CA PRO A 30 4.39 8.18 26.36
C PRO A 30 3.99 8.83 27.69
N ILE A 31 3.05 9.76 27.66
CA ILE A 31 2.50 10.38 28.89
C ILE A 31 1.26 9.63 29.36
N SER A 32 0.44 9.15 28.42
CA SER A 32 -0.77 8.38 28.68
C SER A 32 -1.16 7.52 27.46
N GLY A 33 -2.32 6.86 27.50
CA GLY A 33 -2.89 6.17 26.34
C GLY A 33 -3.34 7.09 25.19
N THR A 34 -3.32 8.42 25.40
CA THR A 34 -3.79 9.41 24.42
C THR A 34 -2.80 10.55 24.19
N THR A 35 -1.72 10.62 24.96
CA THR A 35 -0.84 11.79 25.00
C THR A 35 0.62 11.34 24.91
N PHE A 36 1.36 12.01 24.04
CA PHE A 36 2.81 11.81 23.88
C PHE A 36 3.54 13.16 23.89
N SER A 37 4.80 13.16 24.30
CA SER A 37 5.65 14.34 24.27
C SER A 37 6.50 14.42 22.99
N PHE A 38 6.86 15.65 22.61
CA PHE A 38 7.68 15.93 21.43
C PHE A 38 8.91 16.78 21.78
N ALA A 39 10.02 16.56 21.06
CA ALA A 39 11.27 17.29 21.30
C ALA A 39 11.39 18.59 20.47
N SER A 40 10.87 18.59 19.24
CA SER A 40 11.07 19.69 18.28
C SER A 40 10.35 20.99 18.70
N ASP A 41 10.89 22.13 18.27
CA ASP A 41 10.24 23.43 18.45
C ASP A 41 9.18 23.71 17.36
N ARG A 42 9.10 22.91 16.28
CA ARG A 42 8.12 23.13 15.20
C ARG A 42 6.67 23.19 15.71
N PRO A 43 6.20 22.28 16.60
CA PRO A 43 4.84 22.35 17.12
C PRO A 43 4.54 23.63 17.91
N LEU A 44 5.54 24.33 18.44
CA LEU A 44 5.32 25.62 19.14
C LEU A 44 4.76 26.72 18.21
N ARG A 45 4.80 26.50 16.88
CA ARG A 45 4.26 27.40 15.86
C ARG A 45 2.79 27.17 15.54
N TRP A 46 2.20 26.02 15.89
CA TRP A 46 0.83 25.63 15.50
C TRP A 46 -0.22 26.33 16.37
N LYS A 47 -0.36 27.65 16.17
CA LYS A 47 -1.19 28.51 17.02
C LYS A 47 -2.60 28.70 16.47
N SER A 48 -2.81 28.44 15.17
CA SER A 48 -4.00 28.91 14.47
C SER A 48 -4.70 27.84 13.63
N ALA A 49 -4.06 26.70 13.37
CA ALA A 49 -4.69 25.63 12.61
C ALA A 49 -5.85 24.96 13.39
N PRO A 50 -7.10 25.06 12.91
CA PRO A 50 -8.27 24.54 13.61
C PRO A 50 -8.48 23.03 13.41
N ASP A 51 -7.75 22.42 12.47
CA ASP A 51 -7.94 21.05 11.99
C ASP A 51 -6.57 20.37 11.84
N ALA A 52 -5.72 20.46 12.87
CA ALA A 52 -4.41 19.83 12.86
C ALA A 52 -4.55 18.30 12.95
N TRP A 53 -3.79 17.57 12.12
CA TRP A 53 -3.71 16.11 12.19
C TRP A 53 -2.27 15.67 12.39
N VAL A 54 -2.12 14.49 13.00
CA VAL A 54 -0.85 13.78 13.09
C VAL A 54 -0.99 12.39 12.48
N GLU A 55 0.03 11.96 11.77
CA GLU A 55 0.21 10.59 11.30
C GLU A 55 1.44 9.99 11.97
N GLY A 56 1.34 8.76 12.47
CA GLY A 56 2.47 8.14 13.15
C GLY A 56 2.47 6.62 13.14
N LEU A 57 3.68 6.06 13.17
CA LEU A 57 3.98 4.64 13.40
C LEU A 57 4.28 4.43 14.90
N TRP A 58 3.31 4.78 15.76
CA TRP A 58 3.56 5.04 17.18
C TRP A 58 3.89 3.83 18.04
N TYR A 59 3.54 2.62 17.61
CA TYR A 59 3.89 1.39 18.32
C TYR A 59 4.62 0.41 17.43
N TRP A 60 4.04 0.11 16.27
CA TRP A 60 4.58 -0.81 15.28
C TRP A 60 4.92 -0.07 13.98
N ASN A 61 6.03 -0.46 13.34
CA ASN A 61 6.46 0.11 12.07
C ASN A 61 5.62 -0.37 10.87
N TRP A 62 4.66 -1.26 11.11
CA TRP A 62 3.70 -1.77 10.14
C TRP A 62 2.28 -1.21 10.32
N ALA A 63 2.08 -0.32 11.31
CA ALA A 63 0.77 0.26 11.60
C ALA A 63 0.85 1.78 11.68
N ASP A 64 0.43 2.45 10.61
CA ASP A 64 0.25 3.90 10.56
C ASP A 64 -1.16 4.29 10.99
N PHE A 65 -1.23 5.40 11.71
CA PHE A 65 -2.49 5.94 12.22
C PHE A 65 -2.57 7.43 11.94
N HIS A 66 -3.70 7.87 11.39
CA HIS A 66 -4.03 9.27 11.19
C HIS A 66 -5.00 9.70 12.27
N LEU A 67 -4.60 10.66 13.11
CA LEU A 67 -5.39 11.11 14.24
C LEU A 67 -5.49 12.64 14.25
N PRO A 68 -6.67 13.20 14.54
CA PRO A 68 -6.78 14.63 14.79
C PRO A 68 -6.06 14.98 16.09
N VAL A 69 -5.47 16.17 16.14
CA VAL A 69 -4.90 16.72 17.37
C VAL A 69 -6.05 17.27 18.22
N SER A 70 -6.29 16.65 19.38
CA SER A 70 -7.28 17.12 20.35
C SER A 70 -6.77 18.31 21.15
N THR A 71 -5.50 18.30 21.54
CA THR A 71 -4.89 19.38 22.32
C THR A 71 -3.38 19.41 22.07
N LEU A 72 -2.84 20.62 21.93
CA LEU A 72 -1.40 20.89 21.87
C LEU A 72 -1.03 21.75 23.08
N ASP A 73 -0.22 21.19 23.99
CA ASP A 73 0.35 21.94 25.11
C ASP A 73 1.79 22.32 24.77
N THR A 74 2.00 23.60 24.45
CA THR A 74 3.33 24.12 24.08
C THR A 74 4.23 24.38 25.29
N VAL A 75 3.69 24.45 26.50
CA VAL A 75 4.45 24.64 27.74
C VAL A 75 5.05 23.30 28.17
N ASN A 76 4.22 22.25 28.23
CA ASN A 76 4.63 20.90 28.60
C ASN A 76 5.15 20.08 27.39
N ARG A 77 5.08 20.65 26.17
CA ARG A 77 5.49 20.01 24.90
C ARG A 77 4.81 18.66 24.66
N THR A 78 3.48 18.62 24.79
CA THR A 78 2.68 17.41 24.58
C THR A 78 1.61 17.59 23.52
N ILE A 79 1.30 16.50 22.83
CA ILE A 79 0.17 16.39 21.91
C ILE A 79 -0.77 15.32 22.46
N THR A 80 -2.05 15.64 22.53
CA THR A 80 -3.13 14.71 22.87
C THR A 80 -3.94 14.40 21.62
N VAL A 81 -4.20 13.11 21.39
CA VAL A 81 -5.02 12.57 20.29
C VAL A 81 -6.21 11.79 20.86
N PRO A 82 -7.23 11.42 20.06
CA PRO A 82 -8.29 10.52 20.50
C PRO A 82 -7.76 9.18 21.01
N ASN A 83 -8.55 8.54 21.87
CA ASN A 83 -8.17 7.26 22.47
C ASN A 83 -8.08 6.13 21.42
N LEU A 84 -6.95 5.43 21.41
CA LEU A 84 -6.64 4.29 20.55
C LEU A 84 -7.03 2.92 21.18
N SER A 85 -7.79 2.92 22.29
CA SER A 85 -8.08 1.78 23.19
C SER A 85 -8.58 0.48 22.54
N LYS A 86 -8.89 0.47 21.25
CA LYS A 86 -9.27 -0.75 20.52
C LYS A 86 -8.10 -1.59 20.01
N TRP A 87 -6.86 -1.09 20.02
CA TRP A 87 -5.78 -1.73 19.26
C TRP A 87 -4.72 -2.48 20.07
N ASN A 88 -4.56 -2.24 21.37
CA ASN A 88 -3.39 -2.78 22.11
C ASN A 88 -3.66 -3.33 23.52
N ASN A 89 -4.82 -3.94 23.77
CA ASN A 89 -5.08 -4.64 25.04
C ASN A 89 -4.81 -3.79 26.31
N ASN A 90 -5.05 -2.47 26.26
CA ASN A 90 -4.80 -1.49 27.33
C ASN A 90 -3.31 -1.10 27.59
N GLU A 91 -2.39 -1.33 26.66
CA GLU A 91 -1.04 -0.76 26.73
C GLU A 91 -1.02 0.71 26.25
N SER A 92 0.09 1.44 26.45
CA SER A 92 0.24 2.75 25.78
C SER A 92 0.48 2.51 24.27
N PRO A 93 -0.25 3.18 23.37
CA PRO A 93 -0.06 3.02 21.93
C PRO A 93 1.18 3.78 21.42
N PHE A 94 1.93 4.43 22.32
CA PHE A 94 3.10 5.23 22.00
C PHE A 94 4.36 4.60 22.59
N VAL A 95 5.39 4.44 21.75
CA VAL A 95 6.71 3.97 22.13
C VAL A 95 7.74 5.09 21.88
N PRO A 96 8.68 5.33 22.81
CA PRO A 96 9.79 6.27 22.59
C PRO A 96 10.54 6.00 21.29
N GLY A 97 10.95 7.06 20.59
CA GLY A 97 11.70 6.99 19.35
C GLY A 97 10.89 6.63 18.11
N ARG A 98 9.56 6.51 18.21
CA ARG A 98 8.71 6.21 17.05
C ARG A 98 8.43 7.46 16.19
N PRO A 99 8.42 7.31 14.85
CA PRO A 99 8.27 8.44 13.94
C PRO A 99 6.81 8.87 13.80
N TRP A 100 6.60 10.19 13.73
CA TRP A 100 5.31 10.82 13.44
C TRP A 100 5.50 12.18 12.75
N PHE A 101 4.49 12.66 12.03
CA PHE A 101 4.48 13.99 11.44
C PHE A 101 3.10 14.63 11.56
N ALA A 102 3.02 15.95 11.36
CA ALA A 102 1.77 16.68 11.36
C ALA A 102 1.47 17.26 9.98
N TYR A 103 0.18 17.36 9.66
CA TYR A 103 -0.32 17.91 8.40
C TYR A 103 -1.62 18.67 8.64
N ASN A 104 -2.10 19.32 7.56
CA ASN A 104 -3.29 20.17 7.60
C ASN A 104 -3.10 21.42 8.49
N LEU A 105 -1.91 21.99 8.41
CA LEU A 105 -1.44 23.17 9.15
C LEU A 105 -0.93 24.20 8.13
N LEU A 106 -1.38 25.45 8.21
CA LEU A 106 -0.84 26.53 7.37
C LEU A 106 0.62 26.83 7.75
N GLU A 107 0.92 26.72 9.05
CA GLU A 107 2.24 26.97 9.65
C GLU A 107 3.30 25.95 9.22
N GLU A 108 2.89 24.84 8.60
CA GLU A 108 3.76 23.81 8.05
C GLU A 108 3.91 23.86 6.53
N ILE A 109 3.49 24.96 5.88
CA ILE A 109 4.00 25.31 4.55
C ILE A 109 5.41 25.88 4.72
N THR A 110 6.43 25.09 4.36
CA THR A 110 7.84 25.37 4.61
C THR A 110 8.74 25.26 3.37
N GLN A 111 8.23 24.73 2.25
CA GLN A 111 8.98 24.66 0.99
C GLN A 111 8.06 24.73 -0.24
N PRO A 112 8.62 25.07 -1.42
CA PRO A 112 7.89 25.04 -2.68
C PRO A 112 7.16 23.71 -2.94
N GLY A 113 5.90 23.80 -3.37
CA GLY A 113 5.04 22.66 -3.69
C GLY A 113 4.06 22.25 -2.59
N GLU A 114 4.21 22.77 -1.36
CA GLU A 114 3.30 22.51 -0.23
C GLU A 114 2.07 23.44 -0.26
N TRP A 115 0.96 22.93 0.26
CA TRP A 115 -0.30 23.66 0.30
C TRP A 115 -1.12 23.39 1.57
N TYR A 116 -2.06 24.29 1.86
CA TYR A 116 -3.05 24.22 2.92
C TYR A 116 -4.40 24.73 2.43
N LEU A 117 -5.48 24.01 2.75
CA LEU A 117 -6.85 24.44 2.44
C LEU A 117 -7.54 24.86 3.74
N ASP A 118 -7.79 26.14 3.90
CA ASP A 118 -8.69 26.63 4.95
C ASP A 118 -10.13 26.30 4.53
N ARG A 119 -10.68 25.23 5.13
CA ARG A 119 -12.01 24.74 4.80
C ARG A 119 -13.13 25.66 5.28
N ALA A 120 -12.88 26.51 6.28
CA ALA A 120 -13.88 27.43 6.80
C ALA A 120 -14.09 28.62 5.86
N SER A 121 -13.00 29.18 5.33
CA SER A 121 -13.06 30.30 4.37
C SER A 121 -13.09 29.85 2.90
N GLY A 122 -12.70 28.61 2.60
CA GLY A 122 -12.57 28.08 1.24
C GLY A 122 -11.30 28.55 0.52
N ILE A 123 -10.31 29.09 1.24
CA ILE A 123 -9.07 29.61 0.66
C ILE A 123 -8.01 28.51 0.57
N LEU A 124 -7.49 28.27 -0.63
CA LEU A 124 -6.32 27.43 -0.87
C LEU A 124 -5.04 28.27 -0.84
N TYR A 125 -4.16 27.99 0.11
CA TYR A 125 -2.81 28.52 0.19
C TYR A 125 -1.85 27.53 -0.47
N LEU A 126 -1.07 27.98 -1.46
CA LEU A 126 -0.08 27.17 -2.16
C LEU A 126 1.24 27.93 -2.18
N TRP A 127 2.34 27.31 -1.71
CA TRP A 127 3.67 27.76 -2.07
C TRP A 127 3.99 27.18 -3.45
N PRO A 128 4.04 27.99 -4.52
CA PRO A 128 4.23 27.47 -5.85
C PRO A 128 5.59 26.76 -6.00
N PRO A 129 5.65 25.57 -6.64
CA PRO A 129 6.93 24.97 -7.03
C PRO A 129 7.62 25.83 -8.10
N ASP A 130 8.93 25.65 -8.28
CA ASP A 130 9.73 26.44 -9.24
C ASP A 130 9.19 26.41 -10.68
N SER A 131 8.51 25.32 -11.07
CA SER A 131 7.90 25.16 -12.39
C SER A 131 6.52 25.83 -12.53
N PHE A 132 5.99 26.44 -11.48
CA PHE A 132 4.66 27.05 -11.50
C PHE A 132 4.68 28.36 -12.30
N SER A 133 3.67 28.54 -13.15
CA SER A 133 3.55 29.73 -14.01
C SER A 133 2.09 30.14 -14.16
N SER A 134 1.85 31.25 -14.85
CA SER A 134 0.48 31.69 -15.21
C SER A 134 -0.29 30.68 -16.07
N ASN A 135 0.40 29.71 -16.69
CA ASN A 135 -0.21 28.65 -17.50
C ASN A 135 -0.45 27.37 -16.70
N SER A 136 -0.08 27.33 -15.41
CA SER A 136 -0.30 26.17 -14.56
C SER A 136 -1.78 26.03 -14.19
N GLU A 137 -2.30 24.81 -14.26
CA GLU A 137 -3.63 24.48 -13.78
C GLU A 137 -3.58 24.05 -12.31
N VAL A 138 -4.53 24.53 -11.51
CA VAL A 138 -4.72 24.11 -10.12
C VAL A 138 -6.10 23.44 -10.02
N VAL A 139 -6.11 22.15 -9.70
CA VAL A 139 -7.34 21.35 -9.63
C VAL A 139 -7.57 20.84 -8.21
N VAL A 140 -8.79 21.01 -7.71
CA VAL A 140 -9.25 20.45 -6.43
C VAL A 140 -10.45 19.55 -6.71
N SER A 141 -10.32 18.26 -6.42
CA SER A 141 -11.38 17.28 -6.64
C SER A 141 -12.40 17.28 -5.48
N LEU A 142 -13.69 17.40 -5.81
CA LEU A 142 -14.78 17.39 -4.82
C LEU A 142 -15.75 16.22 -4.98
N LEU A 143 -15.56 15.36 -5.98
CA LEU A 143 -16.50 14.27 -6.27
C LEU A 143 -16.60 13.29 -5.08
N ALA A 144 -17.83 12.92 -4.70
CA ALA A 144 -18.11 12.02 -3.58
C ALA A 144 -18.31 10.55 -4.00
N GLN A 145 -18.12 10.25 -5.28
CA GLN A 145 -18.33 8.93 -5.89
C GLN A 145 -17.21 8.62 -6.89
N ALA A 146 -17.14 7.38 -7.37
CA ALA A 146 -16.19 7.01 -8.40
C ALA A 146 -16.41 7.83 -9.69
N LEU A 147 -15.32 8.17 -10.41
CA LEU A 147 -15.43 8.88 -11.70
C LEU A 147 -16.15 8.02 -12.74
N LEU A 148 -15.72 6.77 -12.89
CA LEU A 148 -16.42 5.77 -13.69
C LEU A 148 -17.02 4.73 -12.75
N ASN A 149 -18.34 4.57 -12.81
CA ASN A 149 -19.05 3.55 -12.03
C ASN A 149 -19.90 2.69 -12.97
N ALA A 150 -19.65 1.39 -12.99
CA ALA A 150 -20.33 0.40 -13.81
C ALA A 150 -20.68 -0.82 -12.95
N ASP A 151 -21.96 -1.10 -12.76
CA ASP A 151 -22.42 -2.23 -11.95
C ASP A 151 -23.20 -3.21 -12.81
N SER A 152 -22.92 -4.51 -12.64
CA SER A 152 -23.60 -5.62 -13.31
C SER A 152 -23.61 -5.49 -14.84
N VAL A 153 -22.56 -4.90 -15.40
CA VAL A 153 -22.40 -4.71 -16.84
C VAL A 153 -21.70 -5.90 -17.50
N SER A 154 -22.02 -6.14 -18.76
CA SER A 154 -21.39 -7.22 -19.53
C SER A 154 -20.97 -6.77 -20.92
N TYR A 155 -19.90 -7.36 -21.44
CA TYR A 155 -19.41 -7.14 -22.81
C TYR A 155 -19.10 -5.67 -23.13
N MET A 156 -18.59 -4.93 -22.14
CA MET A 156 -18.16 -3.55 -22.32
C MET A 156 -16.64 -3.45 -22.41
N THR A 157 -16.16 -2.47 -23.19
CA THR A 157 -14.74 -2.13 -23.26
C THR A 157 -14.55 -0.65 -22.93
N PHE A 158 -13.70 -0.37 -21.94
CA PHE A 158 -13.18 0.95 -21.65
C PHE A 158 -11.74 1.00 -22.15
N GLN A 159 -11.45 1.92 -23.07
CA GLN A 159 -10.15 1.95 -23.73
C GLN A 159 -9.68 3.37 -24.06
N ASP A 160 -8.37 3.59 -23.95
CA ASP A 160 -7.68 4.83 -24.33
C ASP A 160 -8.20 6.07 -23.57
N LEU A 161 -8.47 5.90 -22.27
CA LEU A 161 -8.96 6.95 -21.37
C LEU A 161 -7.93 7.32 -20.31
N THR A 162 -7.89 8.60 -19.95
CA THR A 162 -7.28 9.06 -18.70
C THR A 162 -8.40 9.34 -17.70
N LEU A 163 -8.41 8.64 -16.57
CA LEU A 163 -9.27 8.93 -15.44
C LEU A 163 -8.38 9.52 -14.35
N GLU A 164 -8.60 10.80 -14.02
CA GLU A 164 -7.71 11.50 -13.11
C GLU A 164 -8.38 12.49 -12.16
N VAL A 165 -7.67 12.81 -11.08
CA VAL A 165 -7.99 13.87 -10.12
C VAL A 165 -9.38 13.68 -9.52
N SER A 166 -9.53 12.61 -8.75
CA SER A 166 -10.75 12.31 -8.01
C SER A 166 -10.48 12.24 -6.52
N ARG A 167 -11.43 12.73 -5.71
CA ARG A 167 -11.38 12.54 -4.26
C ARG A 167 -11.71 11.10 -3.88
N GLN A 168 -12.46 10.42 -4.74
CA GLN A 168 -12.85 9.02 -4.60
C GLN A 168 -12.20 8.17 -5.69
N ALA A 169 -12.60 6.90 -5.81
CA ALA A 169 -12.07 5.98 -6.80
C ALA A 169 -12.16 6.54 -8.24
N LEU A 170 -11.25 6.09 -9.10
CA LEU A 170 -11.25 6.47 -10.52
C LEU A 170 -12.19 5.55 -11.30
N LEU A 171 -12.16 4.25 -10.98
CA LEU A 171 -12.87 3.22 -11.73
C LEU A 171 -13.50 2.20 -10.78
N ASN A 172 -14.81 2.03 -10.84
CA ASN A 172 -15.52 0.94 -10.19
C ASN A 172 -16.28 0.14 -11.24
N ILE A 173 -15.87 -1.11 -11.43
CA ILE A 173 -16.61 -2.15 -12.16
C ILE A 173 -16.97 -3.22 -11.14
N THR A 174 -18.24 -3.28 -10.75
CA THR A 174 -18.76 -4.31 -9.84
C THR A 174 -19.62 -5.31 -10.59
N ASN A 175 -19.49 -6.60 -10.27
CA ASN A 175 -20.27 -7.66 -10.91
C ASN A 175 -20.15 -7.68 -12.45
N GLY A 176 -19.01 -7.25 -12.98
CA GLY A 176 -18.75 -7.22 -14.42
C GLY A 176 -18.62 -8.63 -14.99
N ASN A 177 -19.13 -8.84 -16.21
CA ASN A 177 -18.93 -10.09 -16.94
C ASN A 177 -18.42 -9.83 -18.37
N HIS A 178 -17.22 -10.28 -18.71
CA HIS A 178 -16.59 -9.95 -20.01
C HIS A 178 -16.35 -8.45 -20.22
N VAL A 179 -15.95 -7.73 -19.16
CA VAL A 179 -15.56 -6.32 -19.25
C VAL A 179 -14.06 -6.22 -19.51
N THR A 180 -13.67 -5.41 -20.49
CA THR A 180 -12.26 -5.10 -20.78
C THR A 180 -11.94 -3.66 -20.37
N VAL A 181 -10.88 -3.50 -19.61
CA VAL A 181 -10.24 -2.22 -19.27
C VAL A 181 -8.87 -2.24 -19.91
N SER A 182 -8.68 -1.51 -21.00
CA SER A 182 -7.44 -1.56 -21.80
C SER A 182 -6.81 -0.19 -21.96
N THR A 183 -5.51 -0.08 -21.76
CA THR A 183 -4.78 1.15 -22.12
C THR A 183 -5.29 2.40 -21.38
N LEU A 184 -5.70 2.23 -20.12
CA LEU A 184 -6.10 3.37 -19.27
C LEU A 184 -4.91 3.93 -18.51
N LEU A 185 -4.89 5.26 -18.37
CA LEU A 185 -4.12 5.95 -17.34
C LEU A 185 -5.06 6.30 -16.18
N LEU A 186 -4.85 5.65 -15.04
CA LEU A 186 -5.57 5.89 -13.80
C LEU A 186 -4.65 6.67 -12.85
N ARG A 187 -4.91 7.96 -12.61
CA ARG A 187 -4.02 8.73 -11.71
C ARG A 187 -4.69 9.66 -10.72
N ASN A 188 -3.99 9.95 -9.63
CA ASN A 188 -4.38 11.00 -8.68
C ASN A 188 -5.74 10.79 -8.02
N SER A 189 -6.03 9.56 -7.57
CA SER A 189 -7.14 9.28 -6.65
C SER A 189 -6.78 9.76 -5.24
N GLY A 190 -7.76 10.28 -4.51
CA GLY A 190 -7.69 10.58 -3.08
C GLY A 190 -7.85 9.35 -2.18
N CYS A 191 -8.31 8.22 -2.73
CA CYS A 191 -8.45 6.95 -2.02
C CYS A 191 -7.84 5.80 -2.83
N ILE A 192 -8.46 4.62 -2.84
CA ILE A 192 -8.09 3.51 -3.74
C ILE A 192 -8.24 3.95 -5.21
N GLY A 193 -7.46 3.39 -6.11
CA GLY A 193 -7.62 3.65 -7.55
C GLY A 193 -8.95 3.13 -8.09
N GLY A 194 -9.43 1.99 -7.58
CA GLY A 194 -10.68 1.41 -8.03
C GLY A 194 -10.92 -0.04 -7.68
N THR A 195 -12.00 -0.58 -8.23
CA THR A 195 -12.40 -1.98 -8.10
C THR A 195 -12.75 -2.54 -9.48
N VAL A 196 -12.32 -3.77 -9.75
CA VAL A 196 -12.82 -4.59 -10.86
C VAL A 196 -13.20 -5.95 -10.29
N SER A 197 -14.50 -6.26 -10.28
CA SER A 197 -15.01 -7.53 -9.79
C SER A 197 -16.02 -8.20 -10.71
N GLY A 198 -16.23 -9.50 -10.49
CA GLY A 198 -17.17 -10.33 -11.26
C GLY A 198 -16.45 -11.49 -11.93
N SER A 199 -16.70 -11.75 -13.22
CA SER A 199 -16.09 -12.87 -13.93
C SER A 199 -15.66 -12.55 -15.35
N ASN A 200 -14.64 -13.25 -15.85
CA ASN A 200 -14.14 -13.13 -17.22
C ASN A 200 -13.75 -11.70 -17.62
N ASN A 201 -13.37 -10.86 -16.66
CA ASN A 201 -12.93 -9.49 -16.93
C ASN A 201 -11.43 -9.45 -17.24
N LEU A 202 -11.02 -8.48 -18.05
CA LEU A 202 -9.63 -8.26 -18.44
C LEU A 202 -9.21 -6.83 -18.12
N VAL A 203 -8.16 -6.67 -17.31
CA VAL A 203 -7.46 -5.39 -17.12
C VAL A 203 -6.10 -5.51 -17.81
N THR A 204 -5.84 -4.70 -18.83
CA THR A 204 -4.61 -4.85 -19.64
C THR A 204 -3.99 -3.53 -20.05
N ARG A 205 -2.65 -3.46 -20.12
CA ARG A 205 -1.91 -2.28 -20.61
C ARG A 205 -2.25 -0.98 -19.88
N CYS A 206 -2.69 -1.07 -18.63
CA CYS A 206 -3.07 0.10 -17.84
C CYS A 206 -1.90 0.58 -16.97
N THR A 207 -1.84 1.88 -16.75
CA THR A 207 -0.92 2.48 -15.77
C THR A 207 -1.74 3.08 -14.63
N LEU A 208 -1.42 2.70 -13.39
CA LEU A 208 -2.00 3.28 -12.19
C LEU A 208 -0.92 4.01 -11.38
N THR A 209 -1.20 5.27 -11.03
CA THR A 209 -0.27 6.07 -10.22
C THR A 209 -0.91 7.11 -9.32
N GLY A 210 -0.28 7.41 -8.19
CA GLY A 210 -0.69 8.54 -7.36
C GLY A 210 -2.03 8.35 -6.66
N THR A 211 -2.38 7.13 -6.25
CA THR A 211 -3.58 6.88 -5.44
C THR A 211 -3.30 7.13 -3.96
N GLY A 212 -4.26 7.72 -3.25
CA GLY A 212 -4.18 7.94 -1.80
C GLY A 212 -3.94 6.64 -1.03
N ASN A 213 -4.64 5.59 -1.44
CA ASN A 213 -4.53 4.24 -0.89
C ASN A 213 -4.00 3.28 -1.97
N SER A 214 -4.32 1.99 -1.87
CA SER A 214 -4.03 0.91 -2.81
C SER A 214 -4.42 1.23 -4.26
N GLY A 215 -3.91 0.44 -5.20
CA GLY A 215 -4.22 0.58 -6.62
C GLY A 215 -5.60 0.05 -6.97
N LEU A 216 -5.74 -1.26 -7.22
CA LEU A 216 -7.02 -1.88 -7.57
C LEU A 216 -7.40 -3.02 -6.65
N TRP A 217 -8.66 -3.05 -6.22
CA TRP A 217 -9.29 -4.28 -5.74
C TRP A 217 -9.68 -5.14 -6.94
N PHE A 218 -9.11 -6.33 -7.06
CA PHE A 218 -9.31 -7.23 -8.20
C PHE A 218 -9.78 -8.59 -7.71
N SER A 219 -11.05 -8.92 -7.94
CA SER A 219 -11.63 -10.12 -7.33
C SER A 219 -12.77 -10.74 -8.13
N GLY A 220 -12.99 -12.03 -8.00
CA GLY A 220 -14.14 -12.68 -8.62
C GLY A 220 -14.21 -14.16 -8.38
N GLY A 221 -15.31 -14.77 -8.81
CA GLY A 221 -15.63 -16.17 -8.49
C GLY A 221 -16.40 -16.30 -7.17
N ASP A 222 -16.78 -17.53 -6.86
CA ASP A 222 -17.47 -17.89 -5.63
C ASP A 222 -16.67 -18.95 -4.86
N ARG A 223 -16.23 -18.57 -3.67
CA ARG A 223 -15.41 -19.40 -2.81
C ARG A 223 -16.17 -20.59 -2.22
N SER A 224 -17.47 -20.47 -2.01
CA SER A 224 -18.28 -21.54 -1.41
C SER A 224 -18.38 -22.74 -2.34
N SER A 225 -18.52 -22.47 -3.64
CA SER A 225 -18.57 -23.50 -4.70
C SER A 225 -17.23 -23.76 -5.40
N LEU A 226 -16.19 -22.97 -5.08
CA LEU A 226 -14.92 -22.89 -5.83
C LEU A 226 -15.13 -22.57 -7.33
N THR A 227 -16.21 -21.87 -7.67
CA THR A 227 -16.43 -21.41 -9.05
C THR A 227 -15.42 -20.31 -9.37
N PRO A 228 -14.59 -20.45 -10.41
CA PRO A 228 -13.55 -19.47 -10.72
C PRO A 228 -14.15 -18.19 -11.31
N GLY A 229 -13.54 -17.05 -10.97
CA GLY A 229 -13.81 -15.76 -11.58
C GLY A 229 -13.24 -15.65 -12.98
N ASN A 230 -12.12 -16.32 -13.29
CA ASN A 230 -11.42 -16.24 -14.57
C ASN A 230 -11.05 -14.79 -14.98
N ASN A 231 -10.92 -13.87 -14.01
CA ASN A 231 -10.49 -12.51 -14.30
C ASN A 231 -8.97 -12.48 -14.52
N GLN A 232 -8.51 -11.62 -15.42
CA GLN A 232 -7.11 -11.51 -15.78
C GLN A 232 -6.61 -10.07 -15.72
N MET A 233 -5.44 -9.87 -15.13
CA MET A 233 -4.70 -8.61 -15.17
C MET A 233 -3.33 -8.83 -15.79
N ASN A 234 -3.03 -8.13 -16.89
CA ASN A 234 -1.75 -8.28 -17.57
C ASN A 234 -1.17 -7.03 -18.22
N ASN A 235 0.16 -6.96 -18.32
CA ASN A 235 0.85 -5.86 -18.99
C ASN A 235 0.55 -4.48 -18.36
N CYS A 236 0.19 -4.44 -17.08
CA CYS A 236 -0.10 -3.21 -16.35
C CYS A 236 1.11 -2.74 -15.54
N GLN A 237 1.13 -1.45 -15.22
CA GLN A 237 2.13 -0.82 -14.37
C GLN A 237 1.45 -0.14 -13.17
N PHE A 238 1.93 -0.43 -11.96
CA PHE A 238 1.43 0.15 -10.71
C PHE A 238 2.58 0.81 -9.97
N HIS A 239 2.49 2.12 -9.73
CA HIS A 239 3.53 2.84 -9.00
C HIS A 239 3.04 4.04 -8.21
N HIS A 240 3.78 4.45 -7.18
CA HIS A 240 3.46 5.66 -6.40
C HIS A 240 2.02 5.68 -5.84
N TYR A 241 1.47 4.52 -5.49
CA TYR A 241 0.23 4.37 -4.72
C TYR A 241 0.52 4.47 -3.20
N GLY A 242 -0.52 4.53 -2.37
CA GLY A 242 -0.35 4.71 -0.92
C GLY A 242 0.18 6.10 -0.54
N ARG A 243 -0.30 7.14 -1.22
CA ARG A 243 0.13 8.53 -0.99
C ARG A 243 -0.24 9.06 0.39
N THR A 244 -1.40 8.63 0.91
CA THR A 244 -1.98 9.13 2.16
C THR A 244 -2.07 8.07 3.24
N VAL A 245 -1.69 6.82 2.95
CA VAL A 245 -1.64 5.69 3.89
C VAL A 245 -0.46 4.83 3.47
N CYS A 246 0.40 4.46 4.41
CA CYS A 246 1.60 3.70 4.11
C CYS A 246 1.57 2.23 4.53
N SER A 247 0.66 1.83 5.40
CA SER A 247 0.53 0.44 5.82
C SER A 247 -0.65 -0.25 5.17
N ASN A 248 -0.52 -1.56 4.93
CA ASN A 248 -1.57 -2.41 4.37
C ASN A 248 -2.16 -1.88 3.04
N VAL A 249 -1.28 -1.36 2.17
CA VAL A 249 -1.64 -0.86 0.84
C VAL A 249 -0.89 -1.61 -0.25
N PHE A 250 -1.57 -1.96 -1.34
CA PHE A 250 -0.97 -2.77 -2.41
C PHE A 250 -1.32 -2.21 -3.78
N GLY A 251 -0.49 -2.47 -4.79
CA GLY A 251 -0.83 -2.13 -6.17
C GLY A 251 -2.08 -2.88 -6.61
N VAL A 252 -2.15 -4.16 -6.26
CA VAL A 252 -3.32 -5.02 -6.48
C VAL A 252 -3.69 -5.76 -5.20
N LEU A 253 -4.96 -5.67 -4.82
CA LEU A 253 -5.59 -6.50 -3.78
C LEU A 253 -6.36 -7.62 -4.48
N LEU A 254 -5.76 -8.81 -4.58
CA LEU A 254 -6.31 -9.97 -5.29
C LEU A 254 -7.17 -10.82 -4.37
N GLY A 255 -8.40 -11.13 -4.79
CA GLY A 255 -9.32 -11.96 -4.00
C GLY A 255 -10.19 -12.92 -4.83
N GLY A 256 -11.02 -13.71 -4.15
CA GLY A 256 -11.96 -14.64 -4.77
C GLY A 256 -11.33 -15.98 -5.15
N VAL A 257 -11.71 -16.52 -6.32
CA VAL A 257 -11.26 -17.83 -6.82
C VAL A 257 -10.80 -17.74 -8.26
N GLY A 258 -9.67 -18.35 -8.61
CA GLY A 258 -9.31 -18.60 -10.01
C GLY A 258 -9.02 -17.34 -10.84
N ASN A 259 -8.46 -16.29 -10.22
CA ASN A 259 -8.07 -15.06 -10.93
C ASN A 259 -6.55 -15.03 -11.19
N ILE A 260 -6.15 -14.26 -12.20
CA ILE A 260 -4.77 -14.29 -12.69
C ILE A 260 -4.19 -12.88 -12.76
N VAL A 261 -3.04 -12.69 -12.14
CA VAL A 261 -2.25 -11.45 -12.22
C VAL A 261 -0.89 -11.80 -12.80
N ARG A 262 -0.65 -11.41 -14.07
CA ARG A 262 0.57 -11.80 -14.77
C ARG A 262 1.24 -10.72 -15.60
N ASN A 263 2.56 -10.79 -15.73
CA ASN A 263 3.31 -9.89 -16.63
C ASN A 263 3.04 -8.40 -16.34
N ASN A 264 3.00 -8.02 -15.07
CA ASN A 264 2.82 -6.64 -14.62
C ASN A 264 4.09 -6.13 -13.93
N LEU A 265 4.23 -4.81 -13.87
CA LEU A 265 5.33 -4.12 -13.21
C LEU A 265 4.81 -3.34 -11.99
N PHE A 266 5.36 -3.62 -10.81
CA PHE A 266 5.01 -2.94 -9.55
C PHE A 266 6.23 -2.25 -8.98
N HIS A 267 6.18 -0.94 -8.75
CA HIS A 267 7.35 -0.23 -8.23
C HIS A 267 7.07 1.09 -7.49
N HIS A 268 8.05 1.51 -6.69
CA HIS A 268 8.06 2.82 -5.99
C HIS A 268 6.81 3.03 -5.14
N ALA A 269 6.64 2.17 -4.13
CA ALA A 269 5.47 2.16 -3.27
C ALA A 269 5.84 1.95 -1.79
N PRO A 270 5.03 2.49 -0.86
CA PRO A 270 5.31 2.43 0.56
C PRO A 270 5.19 1.02 1.15
N ASN A 271 4.35 0.16 0.58
CA ASN A 271 4.10 -1.21 1.03
C ASN A 271 4.12 -2.15 -0.20
N GLY A 272 3.57 -3.35 -0.12
CA GLY A 272 3.77 -4.42 -1.12
C GLY A 272 3.25 -4.12 -2.52
N GLY A 273 3.69 -4.92 -3.49
CA GLY A 273 3.19 -4.89 -4.88
C GLY A 273 1.81 -5.51 -4.99
N LEU A 274 1.66 -6.71 -4.42
CA LEU A 274 0.48 -7.54 -4.58
C LEU A 274 0.10 -8.19 -3.25
N TYR A 275 -1.16 -8.02 -2.85
CA TYR A 275 -1.80 -8.82 -1.83
C TYR A 275 -2.63 -9.91 -2.49
N PHE A 276 -2.71 -11.11 -1.90
CA PHE A 276 -3.64 -12.14 -2.35
C PHE A 276 -4.35 -12.86 -1.20
N GLY A 277 -5.60 -13.23 -1.47
CA GLY A 277 -6.39 -14.15 -0.65
C GLY A 277 -7.34 -14.99 -1.49
N GLY A 278 -8.02 -15.95 -0.85
CA GLY A 278 -8.92 -16.88 -1.53
C GLY A 278 -8.19 -18.04 -2.20
N ASN A 279 -8.76 -18.60 -3.28
CA ASN A 279 -8.38 -19.90 -3.82
C ASN A 279 -7.92 -19.82 -5.28
N ASP A 280 -7.07 -20.78 -5.68
CA ASP A 280 -6.69 -21.01 -7.09
C ASP A 280 -6.19 -19.75 -7.82
N GLN A 281 -5.60 -18.80 -7.09
CA GLN A 281 -5.01 -17.61 -7.67
C GLN A 281 -3.72 -17.98 -8.42
N LEU A 282 -3.48 -17.34 -9.56
CA LEU A 282 -2.22 -17.45 -10.29
C LEU A 282 -1.52 -16.09 -10.36
N ILE A 283 -0.35 -16.01 -9.75
CA ILE A 283 0.50 -14.81 -9.73
C ILE A 283 1.79 -15.17 -10.43
N GLU A 284 1.97 -14.73 -11.68
CA GLU A 284 3.11 -15.17 -12.50
C GLU A 284 3.75 -14.11 -13.37
N LEU A 285 5.05 -14.23 -13.63
CA LEU A 285 5.78 -13.38 -14.58
C LEU A 285 5.74 -11.88 -14.24
N ASN A 286 5.40 -11.50 -13.01
CA ASN A 286 5.41 -10.10 -12.59
C ASN A 286 6.82 -9.68 -12.18
N GLU A 287 7.15 -8.42 -12.45
CA GLU A 287 8.35 -7.75 -11.94
C GLU A 287 7.95 -6.81 -10.81
N ILE A 288 8.61 -6.94 -9.65
CA ILE A 288 8.29 -6.14 -8.46
C ILE A 288 9.59 -5.61 -7.85
N HIS A 289 9.74 -4.29 -7.79
CA HIS A 289 10.93 -3.66 -7.22
C HIS A 289 10.67 -2.33 -6.53
N GLN A 290 11.50 -1.97 -5.53
CA GLN A 290 11.35 -0.71 -4.79
C GLN A 290 9.93 -0.50 -4.22
N VAL A 291 9.30 -1.59 -3.79
CA VAL A 291 8.10 -1.60 -2.96
C VAL A 291 8.51 -1.86 -1.49
N CYS A 292 7.57 -1.80 -0.55
CA CYS A 292 7.84 -1.91 0.89
C CYS A 292 8.72 -0.79 1.47
N GLN A 293 8.75 0.38 0.81
CA GLN A 293 9.68 1.46 1.16
C GLN A 293 9.39 2.18 2.47
N GLY A 294 8.18 2.09 3.01
CA GLY A 294 7.86 2.82 4.23
C GLY A 294 6.85 2.14 5.12
N SER A 295 7.00 0.81 5.22
CA SER A 295 6.43 -0.06 6.25
C SER A 295 7.52 -1.06 6.67
N ALA A 296 7.37 -1.64 7.86
CA ALA A 296 7.96 -2.93 8.24
C ALA A 296 6.93 -4.04 8.02
N ASP A 297 7.29 -5.28 8.36
CA ASP A 297 6.41 -6.46 8.33
C ASP A 297 5.64 -6.59 7.00
N ALA A 298 6.38 -6.40 5.90
CA ALA A 298 5.80 -6.27 4.57
C ALA A 298 6.44 -7.22 3.57
N GLY A 299 5.67 -7.63 2.56
CA GLY A 299 6.12 -8.48 1.45
C GLY A 299 5.87 -7.82 0.09
N ALA A 300 6.77 -8.00 -0.87
CA ALA A 300 6.51 -7.59 -2.25
C ALA A 300 5.30 -8.33 -2.84
N ILE A 301 5.17 -9.62 -2.52
CA ILE A 301 3.91 -10.38 -2.58
C ILE A 301 3.56 -10.80 -1.15
N TYR A 302 2.34 -10.51 -0.72
CA TYR A 302 1.88 -10.74 0.64
C TYR A 302 0.52 -11.47 0.64
N GLY A 303 0.32 -12.38 1.58
CA GLY A 303 -0.98 -12.98 1.88
C GLY A 303 -0.98 -13.54 3.30
N ASP A 304 -2.11 -13.47 3.98
CA ASP A 304 -2.23 -13.75 5.42
C ASP A 304 -3.54 -14.47 5.81
N MET A 305 -3.63 -14.83 7.09
CA MET A 305 -4.86 -15.18 7.83
C MET A 305 -5.85 -16.20 7.21
N ASP A 306 -5.40 -17.13 6.36
CA ASP A 306 -6.34 -18.01 5.63
C ASP A 306 -5.88 -19.46 5.41
N TRP A 307 -6.36 -20.36 6.27
CA TRP A 307 -6.15 -21.81 6.13
C TRP A 307 -6.86 -22.44 4.94
N GLY A 308 -7.90 -21.78 4.44
CA GLY A 308 -8.69 -22.21 3.30
C GLY A 308 -8.14 -21.70 1.97
N ALA A 309 -7.06 -20.89 1.94
CA ALA A 309 -6.51 -20.25 0.75
C ALA A 309 -5.69 -21.22 -0.14
N ARG A 310 -6.29 -22.36 -0.47
CA ARG A 310 -5.62 -23.45 -1.18
C ARG A 310 -5.63 -23.27 -2.69
N GLY A 311 -4.63 -23.87 -3.33
CA GLY A 311 -4.50 -23.92 -4.79
C GLY A 311 -3.76 -22.72 -5.38
N ASN A 312 -3.36 -21.76 -4.54
CA ASN A 312 -2.65 -20.56 -4.97
C ASN A 312 -1.24 -20.90 -5.47
N LEU A 313 -0.87 -20.32 -6.62
CA LEU A 313 0.42 -20.50 -7.27
C LEU A 313 1.10 -19.16 -7.55
N ILE A 314 2.25 -18.96 -6.92
CA ILE A 314 3.14 -17.81 -7.14
C ILE A 314 4.35 -18.32 -7.92
N ARG A 315 4.45 -18.02 -9.22
CA ARG A 315 5.53 -18.59 -10.04
C ARG A 315 6.22 -17.64 -11.00
N ASN A 316 7.51 -17.88 -11.25
CA ASN A 316 8.28 -17.18 -12.28
C ASN A 316 8.22 -15.65 -12.17
N ASN A 317 8.03 -15.10 -10.97
CA ASN A 317 8.10 -13.66 -10.74
C ASN A 317 9.56 -13.24 -10.53
N PHE A 318 9.89 -12.00 -10.90
CA PHE A 318 11.18 -11.39 -10.60
C PHE A 318 10.98 -10.28 -9.55
N ILE A 319 11.45 -10.54 -8.33
CA ILE A 319 11.30 -9.64 -7.19
C ILE A 319 12.68 -9.17 -6.77
N HIS A 320 12.92 -7.87 -6.82
CA HIS A 320 14.25 -7.35 -6.52
C HIS A 320 14.28 -5.95 -5.92
N ASN A 321 15.42 -5.61 -5.30
CA ASN A 321 15.64 -4.27 -4.73
C ASN A 321 14.55 -3.85 -3.73
N ILE A 322 14.19 -4.76 -2.82
CA ILE A 322 13.18 -4.55 -1.77
C ILE A 322 13.89 -4.07 -0.50
N ARG A 323 13.55 -2.86 -0.06
CA ARG A 323 14.21 -2.16 1.06
C ARG A 323 13.20 -1.27 1.76
N SER A 324 13.26 -1.23 3.09
CA SER A 324 12.49 -0.27 3.88
C SER A 324 13.36 0.95 4.16
N ASN A 325 12.75 2.14 4.11
CA ASN A 325 13.42 3.34 4.55
C ASN A 325 13.37 3.48 6.09
N LEU A 326 12.54 2.70 6.82
CA LEU A 326 12.33 2.78 8.28
C LEU A 326 13.48 2.20 9.13
N GLU A 327 14.72 2.22 8.61
CA GLU A 327 15.91 1.64 9.25
C GLU A 327 15.70 0.20 9.77
N THR A 328 14.86 -0.57 9.08
CA THR A 328 14.52 -1.96 9.40
C THR A 328 14.83 -2.87 8.22
N ARG A 329 15.18 -4.12 8.52
CA ARG A 329 15.31 -5.20 7.53
C ARG A 329 14.07 -6.09 7.46
N ASP A 330 13.00 -5.70 8.12
CA ASP A 330 11.77 -6.48 8.19
C ASP A 330 10.88 -6.22 6.96
N VAL A 331 11.42 -6.55 5.79
CA VAL A 331 10.75 -6.51 4.49
C VAL A 331 11.18 -7.71 3.66
N ASN A 332 10.23 -8.36 3.00
CA ASN A 332 10.43 -9.68 2.43
C ASN A 332 10.03 -9.72 0.95
N GLY A 333 10.54 -10.71 0.21
CA GLY A 333 10.15 -10.94 -1.18
C GLY A 333 8.72 -11.49 -1.26
N ILE A 334 8.56 -12.77 -0.91
CA ILE A 334 7.25 -13.41 -0.80
C ILE A 334 6.99 -13.68 0.69
N TYR A 335 5.95 -13.04 1.23
CA TYR A 335 5.55 -13.13 2.63
C TYR A 335 4.20 -13.83 2.74
N LEU A 336 4.23 -15.03 3.30
CA LEU A 336 3.08 -15.88 3.60
C LEU A 336 2.83 -15.81 5.11
N ASP A 337 2.06 -14.82 5.53
CA ASP A 337 1.90 -14.47 6.93
C ASP A 337 0.73 -15.19 7.62
N GLU A 338 0.69 -15.11 8.94
CA GLU A 338 -0.41 -15.46 9.83
C GLU A 338 -1.23 -16.69 9.42
N MET A 339 -0.50 -17.78 9.21
CA MET A 339 -1.06 -19.10 8.95
C MET A 339 -1.78 -19.30 7.62
N ILE A 340 -1.53 -18.44 6.61
CA ILE A 340 -1.99 -18.74 5.24
C ILE A 340 -1.45 -20.11 4.78
N ALA A 341 -2.28 -20.93 4.13
CA ALA A 341 -1.96 -22.33 3.82
C ALA A 341 -2.19 -22.69 2.35
N GLY A 342 -1.56 -23.79 1.89
CA GLY A 342 -1.84 -24.36 0.56
C GLY A 342 -1.29 -23.56 -0.61
N VAL A 343 -0.18 -22.83 -0.40
CA VAL A 343 0.45 -21.95 -1.40
C VAL A 343 1.70 -22.61 -1.98
N ARG A 344 1.80 -22.64 -3.31
CA ARG A 344 3.01 -23.09 -4.03
C ARG A 344 3.77 -21.90 -4.59
N CYS A 345 5.08 -21.85 -4.33
CA CYS A 345 6.00 -20.84 -4.83
C CYS A 345 7.06 -21.52 -5.71
N GLU A 346 7.02 -21.30 -7.02
CA GLU A 346 7.81 -22.06 -8.00
C GLU A 346 8.58 -21.16 -8.98
N GLY A 347 9.88 -21.38 -9.19
CA GLY A 347 10.60 -20.71 -10.28
C GLY A 347 10.80 -19.19 -10.12
N ASN A 348 10.55 -18.63 -8.93
CA ASN A 348 10.70 -17.19 -8.69
C ASN A 348 12.16 -16.81 -8.51
N ILE A 349 12.53 -15.60 -8.94
CA ILE A 349 13.85 -15.01 -8.71
C ILE A 349 13.69 -13.88 -7.69
N LEU A 350 14.37 -14.03 -6.55
CA LEU A 350 14.36 -13.13 -5.40
C LEU A 350 15.77 -12.56 -5.22
N TYR A 351 15.97 -11.28 -5.51
CA TYR A 351 17.30 -10.70 -5.61
C TYR A 351 17.45 -9.36 -4.88
N ALA A 352 18.49 -9.19 -4.06
CA ALA A 352 18.77 -7.92 -3.39
C ALA A 352 17.60 -7.42 -2.52
N ILE A 353 17.16 -8.26 -1.58
CA ILE A 353 16.11 -7.96 -0.60
C ILE A 353 16.77 -7.75 0.76
N ASP A 354 16.51 -6.63 1.42
CA ASP A 354 17.19 -6.30 2.68
C ASP A 354 16.81 -7.29 3.82
N GLY A 355 15.56 -7.76 3.82
CA GLY A 355 15.12 -8.90 4.62
C GLY A 355 15.12 -10.20 3.82
N ARG A 356 14.12 -11.07 4.01
CA ARG A 356 14.17 -12.45 3.52
C ARG A 356 13.65 -12.59 2.10
N GLY A 357 14.19 -13.55 1.35
CA GLY A 357 13.59 -13.97 0.09
C GLY A 357 12.16 -14.49 0.29
N PHE A 358 12.03 -15.46 1.20
CA PHE A 358 10.74 -15.97 1.67
C PHE A 358 10.61 -15.83 3.18
N LEU A 359 9.42 -15.41 3.62
CA LEU A 359 8.98 -15.51 5.01
C LEU A 359 7.65 -16.27 5.03
N ALA A 360 7.61 -17.42 5.69
CA ALA A 360 6.37 -18.13 5.97
C ALA A 360 6.14 -18.21 7.48
N HIS A 361 5.02 -17.68 7.93
CA HIS A 361 4.70 -17.51 9.34
C HIS A 361 3.49 -18.34 9.74
N GLY A 362 3.74 -19.53 10.28
CA GLY A 362 2.70 -20.38 10.88
C GLY A 362 1.80 -21.15 9.91
N GLY A 363 1.94 -20.93 8.60
CA GLY A 363 1.16 -21.58 7.55
C GLY A 363 1.46 -23.07 7.37
N ARG A 364 0.55 -23.80 6.70
CA ARG A 364 0.66 -25.23 6.41
C ARG A 364 0.56 -25.52 4.91
N ASP A 365 1.11 -26.66 4.49
CA ASP A 365 1.04 -27.10 3.08
C ASP A 365 1.59 -26.02 2.12
N ILE A 366 2.71 -25.40 2.53
CA ILE A 366 3.44 -24.42 1.73
C ILE A 366 4.57 -25.14 1.02
N GLY A 367 4.61 -25.04 -0.31
CA GLY A 367 5.65 -25.63 -1.13
C GLY A 367 6.51 -24.56 -1.80
N MET A 368 7.82 -24.55 -1.55
CA MET A 368 8.76 -23.64 -2.23
C MET A 368 9.75 -24.48 -3.05
N ARG A 369 9.72 -24.38 -4.39
CA ARG A 369 10.53 -25.24 -5.28
C ARG A 369 11.17 -24.43 -6.41
N ASN A 370 12.41 -24.77 -6.75
CA ASN A 370 13.12 -24.20 -7.91
C ASN A 370 13.19 -22.66 -7.93
N ASN A 371 13.22 -22.00 -6.76
CA ASN A 371 13.38 -20.55 -6.67
C ASN A 371 14.87 -20.20 -6.59
N ILE A 372 15.25 -19.05 -7.14
CA ILE A 372 16.60 -18.49 -7.02
C ILE A 372 16.55 -17.37 -6.00
N ILE A 373 17.37 -17.47 -4.95
CA ILE A 373 17.47 -16.44 -3.90
C ILE A 373 18.92 -15.99 -3.84
N ALA A 374 19.16 -14.69 -4.03
CA ALA A 374 20.52 -14.15 -4.02
C ALA A 374 20.57 -12.73 -3.46
N LYS A 375 21.60 -12.46 -2.64
CA LYS A 375 21.79 -11.16 -1.97
C LYS A 375 20.60 -10.75 -1.09
N CYS A 376 19.95 -11.70 -0.42
CA CYS A 376 18.89 -11.44 0.54
C CYS A 376 19.41 -11.50 1.99
N GLY A 377 18.84 -10.71 2.90
CA GLY A 377 19.13 -10.74 4.32
C GLY A 377 18.37 -11.84 5.10
N GLY A 378 18.75 -12.07 6.36
CA GLY A 378 17.92 -12.82 7.32
C GLY A 378 17.87 -14.36 7.18
N GLY A 379 18.81 -14.98 6.45
CA GLY A 379 18.73 -16.38 6.06
C GLY A 379 17.86 -16.51 4.80
N SER A 380 18.35 -17.20 3.78
CA SER A 380 17.81 -17.24 2.42
C SER A 380 16.29 -17.53 2.37
N ALA A 381 15.79 -18.31 3.33
CA ALA A 381 14.38 -18.44 3.68
C ALA A 381 14.27 -18.67 5.20
N SER A 382 13.21 -18.16 5.84
CA SER A 382 12.84 -18.63 7.19
C SER A 382 11.45 -19.24 7.17
N LEU A 383 11.38 -20.52 7.51
CA LEU A 383 10.14 -21.27 7.73
C LEU A 383 9.95 -21.41 9.24
N ARG A 384 8.95 -20.75 9.83
CA ARG A 384 8.51 -21.08 11.20
C ARG A 384 7.31 -22.01 11.12
N CYS A 385 7.58 -23.32 11.08
CA CYS A 385 6.54 -24.34 11.19
C CYS A 385 6.14 -24.53 12.66
N SER A 386 4.83 -24.49 12.97
CA SER A 386 4.33 -25.10 14.20
C SER A 386 4.33 -26.62 14.01
N THR A 387 5.03 -27.35 14.88
CA THR A 387 5.24 -28.79 14.79
C THR A 387 3.92 -29.56 14.92
N GLY A 388 3.39 -30.05 13.80
CA GLY A 388 2.51 -31.22 13.74
C GLY A 388 3.33 -32.49 13.48
N PRO A 389 2.82 -33.69 13.78
CA PRO A 389 3.62 -34.92 13.82
C PRO A 389 4.21 -35.31 12.45
N PRO A 390 5.35 -36.02 12.42
CA PRO A 390 6.22 -36.08 11.27
C PRO A 390 5.94 -37.32 10.40
N GLU A 391 5.11 -37.24 9.36
CA GLU A 391 5.06 -38.31 8.35
C GLU A 391 4.67 -37.81 6.95
N ILE A 392 5.64 -37.32 6.16
CA ILE A 392 5.64 -37.47 4.69
C ILE A 392 7.10 -37.58 4.21
N PRO A 393 7.53 -38.70 3.57
CA PRO A 393 8.85 -38.80 2.96
C PRO A 393 8.94 -37.88 1.74
N GLY A 394 9.90 -36.94 1.73
CA GLY A 394 10.20 -36.08 0.57
C GLY A 394 10.30 -34.58 0.84
N SER A 395 10.27 -34.12 2.09
CA SER A 395 10.50 -32.71 2.45
C SER A 395 11.99 -32.36 2.41
N ILE A 396 12.29 -31.24 1.76
CA ILE A 396 13.63 -30.66 1.60
C ILE A 396 14.26 -30.38 2.97
N ASP A 397 15.47 -30.90 3.16
CA ASP A 397 16.37 -30.54 4.25
C ASP A 397 16.66 -29.03 4.18
N CYS A 398 16.27 -28.30 5.22
CA CYS A 398 16.62 -26.90 5.41
C CYS A 398 18.09 -26.80 5.86
N ASN A 399 19.01 -26.98 4.92
CA ASN A 399 20.38 -26.47 5.02
C ASN A 399 20.68 -25.69 3.75
N LEU A 400 20.64 -24.35 3.85
CA LEU A 400 21.52 -23.35 3.19
C LEU A 400 20.96 -21.93 3.36
#